data_AF-A0A498KQ90-F1
#
_entry.id   AF-A0A498KQ90-F1
#
_cell.length_a   1.000
_cell.length_b   1.000
_cell.length_c   1.000
_cell.angle_alpha   90.00
_cell.angle_beta   90.00
_cell.angle_gamma   90.00
#
_symmetry.space_group_name_H-M   'P 1'
#
loop_
_entity.id
_entity.type
_entity.pdbx_description
1 polymer ?
#
loop_
_entity_poly.entity_id
_entity_poly.type
_entity_poly.pdbx_seq_one_letter_code
_entity_poly.pdbx_strand_id
1 'polypeptide(L)'
;MFGGQMPVIKVGRMAGQFAKPRSAEFEEKDGVKLPVYKGDNINGDAFDEKNRNPDPQRLIRAYSQSATTLNLLRAFATGGYAAMQRVTQWNLDFVEHSEQGNRYQELASRVDEALGFMNAAGLTVDHPIMTTTDFWTSHECLHLPYEQSLTRLDSTSGLYYDCSAHVLWVGERTRQLDGAHVEFLRGLSNPIGIKAEVRAFFDVHEQEGSHPGGIHLEMTRQNVTECIGGS
;
A
#
# COMPACT_ATOMS: atom_id res chain seq x y z
N MET A 1 12.12 -0.56 -11.78
CA MET A 1 13.59 -0.53 -11.76
C MET A 1 14.13 -0.39 -13.17
N PHE A 2 13.89 -1.36 -14.07
CA PHE A 2 14.43 -1.33 -15.44
C PHE A 2 14.09 -0.05 -16.23
N GLY A 3 12.81 0.34 -16.33
CA GLY A 3 12.39 1.49 -17.13
C GLY A 3 12.88 2.86 -16.62
N GLY A 4 12.96 3.03 -15.29
CA GLY A 4 13.44 4.28 -14.67
C GLY A 4 14.94 4.27 -14.33
N GLN A 5 15.64 3.15 -14.55
CA GLN A 5 17.05 2.95 -14.21
C GLN A 5 17.45 3.37 -12.78
N MET A 6 16.51 3.26 -11.85
CA MET A 6 16.66 3.67 -10.45
C MET A 6 16.13 2.60 -9.50
N PRO A 7 16.64 2.54 -8.26
CA PRO A 7 16.05 1.74 -7.18
C PRO A 7 14.58 2.10 -6.99
N VAL A 8 13.73 1.09 -6.75
CA VAL A 8 12.30 1.28 -6.46
C VAL A 8 12.02 0.83 -5.04
N ILE A 9 11.57 1.77 -4.21
CA ILE A 9 11.10 1.50 -2.85
C ILE A 9 9.68 0.94 -2.93
N LYS A 10 9.47 -0.26 -2.38
CA LYS A 10 8.19 -0.98 -2.41
C LYS A 10 7.43 -0.74 -1.11
N VAL A 11 6.29 -0.07 -1.20
CA VAL A 11 5.41 0.20 -0.05
C VAL A 11 4.01 -0.31 -0.35
N GLY A 12 3.53 -1.28 0.42
CA GLY A 12 2.20 -1.88 0.22
C GLY A 12 1.15 -1.26 1.14
N ARG A 13 -0.04 -0.98 0.57
CA ARG A 13 -1.28 -0.66 1.32
C ARG A 13 -1.82 -1.94 2.01
N MET A 14 -1.07 -2.47 2.98
CA MET A 14 -1.29 -3.79 3.57
C MET A 14 -1.01 -3.76 5.08
N ALA A 15 -1.51 -4.76 5.80
CA ALA A 15 -1.26 -4.94 7.23
C ALA A 15 -1.68 -3.74 8.11
N GLY A 16 -2.80 -3.08 7.78
CA GLY A 16 -3.33 -1.97 8.58
C GLY A 16 -4.45 -1.17 7.91
N GLN A 17 -4.62 -1.32 6.58
CA GLN A 17 -5.58 -0.58 5.77
C GLN A 17 -7.05 -1.02 5.94
N PHE A 18 -7.58 -0.98 7.16
CA PHE A 18 -8.95 -1.38 7.47
C PHE A 18 -9.93 -0.21 7.43
N ALA A 19 -9.59 0.89 8.09
CA ALA A 19 -10.49 2.03 8.23
C ALA A 19 -10.76 2.70 6.87
N LYS A 20 -12.00 3.14 6.66
CA LYS A 20 -12.48 3.77 5.43
C LYS A 20 -13.19 5.07 5.74
N PRO A 21 -12.75 6.22 5.20
CA PRO A 21 -13.48 7.48 5.36
C PRO A 21 -14.76 7.42 4.52
N ARG A 22 -15.86 7.96 5.03
CA ARG A 22 -17.17 7.96 4.35
C ARG A 22 -17.69 9.38 4.22
N SER A 23 -18.35 9.68 3.10
CA SER A 23 -18.94 11.00 2.83
C SER A 23 -20.26 11.23 3.58
N ALA A 24 -20.91 10.18 4.05
CA ALA A 24 -22.17 10.23 4.79
C ALA A 24 -22.05 9.40 6.07
N GLU A 25 -22.80 9.75 7.11
CA GLU A 25 -22.83 9.00 8.36
C GLU A 25 -23.75 7.79 8.33
N PHE A 26 -24.79 7.84 7.48
CA PHE A 26 -25.80 6.80 7.35
C PHE A 26 -25.94 6.32 5.90
N GLU A 27 -26.29 5.06 5.75
CA GLU A 27 -26.70 4.40 4.52
C GLU A 27 -28.18 4.01 4.67
N GLU A 28 -28.97 4.25 3.63
CA GLU A 28 -30.40 3.93 3.61
C GLU A 28 -30.69 2.93 2.49
N LYS A 29 -31.38 1.83 2.83
CA LYS A 29 -31.84 0.80 1.90
C LYS A 29 -33.25 0.39 2.29
N ASP A 30 -34.16 0.37 1.31
CA ASP A 30 -35.55 -0.06 1.49
C ASP A 30 -36.27 0.62 2.69
N GLY A 31 -35.98 1.91 2.91
CA GLY A 31 -36.54 2.71 4.01
C GLY A 31 -35.92 2.48 5.39
N VAL A 32 -34.91 1.60 5.50
CA VAL A 32 -34.14 1.36 6.73
C VAL A 32 -32.86 2.17 6.69
N LYS A 33 -32.61 2.98 7.73
CA LYS A 33 -31.43 3.85 7.86
C LYS A 33 -30.48 3.30 8.92
N LEU A 34 -29.25 2.93 8.52
CA LEU A 34 -28.21 2.40 9.41
C LEU A 34 -26.90 3.18 9.27
N PRO A 35 -26.01 3.17 10.28
CA PRO A 35 -24.66 3.73 10.13
C PRO A 35 -23.93 3.14 8.93
N VAL A 36 -23.15 3.96 8.23
CA VAL A 36 -22.30 3.48 7.13
C VAL A 36 -21.25 2.50 7.63
N TYR A 37 -20.86 1.55 6.78
CA TYR A 37 -19.66 0.77 6.97
C TYR A 37 -18.41 1.67 6.95
N LYS A 38 -17.59 1.64 7.99
CA LYS A 38 -16.39 2.49 8.16
C LYS A 38 -15.08 1.67 8.11
N GLY A 39 -15.14 0.39 7.74
CA GLY A 39 -14.00 -0.50 7.74
C GLY A 39 -14.08 -1.55 8.86
N ASP A 40 -13.45 -2.70 8.62
CA ASP A 40 -13.58 -3.89 9.49
C ASP A 40 -13.07 -3.68 10.91
N ASN A 41 -12.19 -2.70 11.13
CA ASN A 41 -11.70 -2.32 12.45
C ASN A 41 -12.71 -1.47 13.25
N ILE A 42 -13.82 -1.04 12.64
CA ILE A 42 -14.88 -0.25 13.28
C ILE A 42 -16.17 -1.05 13.32
N ASN A 43 -16.71 -1.47 12.17
CA ASN A 43 -17.98 -2.18 12.05
C ASN A 43 -17.97 -3.16 10.85
N GLY A 44 -19.04 -3.94 10.68
CA GLY A 44 -19.22 -4.90 9.60
C GLY A 44 -19.87 -4.31 8.34
N ASP A 45 -19.63 -4.94 7.21
CA ASP A 45 -20.14 -4.54 5.89
C ASP A 45 -21.64 -4.89 5.70
N ALA A 46 -22.07 -6.02 6.27
CA ALA A 46 -23.46 -6.47 6.25
C ALA A 46 -24.44 -5.37 6.72
N PHE A 47 -25.55 -5.23 6.00
CA PHE A 47 -26.55 -4.18 6.25
C PHE A 47 -27.58 -4.65 7.30
N ASP A 48 -27.14 -4.73 8.55
CA ASP A 48 -27.98 -5.01 9.71
C ASP A 48 -27.46 -4.25 10.94
N GLU A 49 -28.34 -4.00 11.91
CA GLU A 49 -28.03 -3.21 13.10
C GLU A 49 -26.83 -3.76 13.88
N LYS A 50 -26.78 -5.08 14.05
CA LYS A 50 -25.71 -5.75 14.80
C LYS A 50 -24.34 -5.52 14.14
N ASN A 51 -24.26 -5.67 12.83
CA ASN A 51 -23.00 -5.47 12.10
C ASN A 51 -22.63 -4.00 11.98
N ARG A 52 -23.59 -3.08 11.85
CA ARG A 52 -23.30 -1.65 11.69
C ARG A 52 -22.94 -0.93 12.98
N ASN A 53 -23.25 -1.50 14.14
CA ASN A 53 -22.82 -0.99 15.44
C ASN A 53 -21.29 -1.10 15.60
N PRO A 54 -20.59 0.00 15.93
CA PRO A 54 -19.15 -0.04 16.19
C PRO A 54 -18.79 -0.97 17.35
N ASP A 55 -17.78 -1.81 17.16
CA ASP A 55 -17.32 -2.79 18.16
C ASP A 55 -15.81 -2.63 18.43
N PRO A 56 -15.41 -2.15 19.63
CA PRO A 56 -14.00 -1.98 19.99
C PRO A 56 -13.16 -3.26 19.93
N GLN A 57 -13.75 -4.45 20.05
CA GLN A 57 -13.02 -5.71 19.91
C GLN A 57 -12.44 -5.90 18.49
N ARG A 58 -13.01 -5.21 17.50
CA ARG A 58 -12.49 -5.20 16.13
C ARG A 58 -11.11 -4.54 16.03
N LEU A 59 -10.72 -3.67 16.95
CA LEU A 59 -9.37 -3.10 17.00
C LEU A 59 -8.32 -4.18 17.28
N ILE A 60 -8.61 -5.09 18.22
CA ILE A 60 -7.74 -6.22 18.57
C ILE A 60 -7.66 -7.21 17.40
N ARG A 61 -8.80 -7.46 16.74
CA ARG A 61 -8.84 -8.29 15.53
C ARG A 61 -8.01 -7.68 14.39
N ALA A 62 -8.16 -6.39 14.14
CA ALA A 62 -7.40 -5.65 13.12
C ALA A 62 -5.89 -5.73 13.40
N TYR A 63 -5.46 -5.49 14.64
CA TYR A 63 -4.07 -5.65 15.06
C TYR A 63 -3.54 -7.07 14.80
N SER A 64 -4.31 -8.09 15.20
CA SER A 64 -3.89 -9.49 15.06
C SER A 64 -3.75 -9.90 13.58
N GLN A 65 -4.68 -9.44 12.75
CA GLN A 65 -4.63 -9.65 11.30
C GLN A 65 -3.45 -8.90 10.67
N SER A 66 -3.23 -7.63 11.05
CA SER A 66 -2.06 -6.85 10.63
C SER A 66 -0.74 -7.55 10.95
N ALA A 67 -0.56 -7.98 12.20
CA ALA A 67 0.66 -8.66 12.63
C ALA A 67 0.90 -9.95 11.84
N THR A 68 -0.15 -10.75 11.62
CA THR A 68 -0.08 -11.99 10.84
C THR A 68 0.28 -11.72 9.38
N THR A 69 -0.39 -10.73 8.75
CA THR A 69 -0.10 -10.31 7.37
C THR A 69 1.33 -9.81 7.24
N LEU A 70 1.80 -8.95 8.13
CA LEU A 70 3.18 -8.43 8.09
C LEU A 70 4.22 -9.53 8.30
N ASN A 71 3.96 -10.49 9.19
CA ASN A 71 4.84 -11.64 9.37
C ASN A 71 4.99 -12.46 8.08
N LEU A 72 3.87 -12.71 7.39
CA LEU A 72 3.90 -13.41 6.09
C LEU A 72 4.61 -12.60 5.00
N LEU A 73 4.36 -11.28 4.95
CA LEU A 73 5.05 -10.39 4.00
C LEU A 73 6.57 -10.38 4.21
N ARG A 74 7.03 -10.35 5.46
CA ARG A 74 8.46 -10.45 5.80
C ARG A 74 9.04 -11.80 5.33
N ALA A 75 8.32 -12.89 5.58
CA ALA A 75 8.74 -14.21 5.11
C ALA A 75 8.85 -14.29 3.57
N PHE A 76 7.95 -13.65 2.82
CA PHE A 76 8.07 -13.60 1.36
C PHE A 76 9.18 -12.67 0.87
N ALA A 77 9.39 -11.55 1.56
CA ALA A 77 10.40 -10.56 1.21
C ALA A 77 11.84 -11.09 1.38
N THR A 78 12.09 -11.91 2.41
CA THR A 78 13.42 -12.45 2.72
C THR A 78 13.58 -13.94 2.42
N GLY A 79 12.49 -14.70 2.27
CA GLY A 79 12.49 -16.16 2.10
C GLY A 79 12.57 -16.65 0.66
N GLY A 80 13.09 -15.84 -0.27
CA GLY A 80 13.31 -16.22 -1.67
C GLY A 80 12.07 -16.17 -2.58
N TYR A 81 10.87 -15.92 -2.05
CA TYR A 81 9.70 -15.66 -2.91
C TYR A 81 9.92 -14.41 -3.75
N ALA A 82 10.55 -13.37 -3.18
CA ALA A 82 10.89 -12.12 -3.85
C ALA A 82 12.13 -12.18 -4.78
N ALA A 83 12.69 -13.37 -5.04
CA ALA A 83 13.86 -13.50 -5.89
C ALA A 83 13.60 -12.98 -7.31
N MET A 84 14.53 -12.19 -7.86
CA MET A 84 14.35 -11.51 -9.15
C MET A 84 14.15 -12.46 -10.33
N GLN A 85 14.56 -13.73 -10.20
CA GLN A 85 14.33 -14.75 -11.23
C GLN A 85 12.85 -15.11 -11.42
N ARG A 86 11.98 -14.76 -10.47
CA ARG A 86 10.54 -15.03 -10.58
C ARG A 86 9.77 -13.92 -11.31
N VAL A 87 10.44 -12.88 -11.80
CA VAL A 87 9.78 -11.81 -12.56
C VAL A 87 9.02 -12.37 -13.77
N THR A 88 9.55 -13.39 -14.45
CA THR A 88 8.86 -14.07 -15.55
C THR A 88 7.69 -14.96 -15.09
N GLN A 89 7.72 -15.48 -13.86
CA GLN A 89 6.64 -16.28 -13.25
C GLN A 89 5.54 -15.43 -12.58
N TRP A 90 5.84 -14.19 -12.21
CA TRP A 90 4.86 -13.23 -11.71
C TRP A 90 4.01 -12.60 -12.82
N ASN A 91 4.37 -12.87 -14.07
CA ASN A 91 3.63 -12.44 -15.24
C ASN A 91 2.33 -13.22 -15.30
N LEU A 92 1.25 -12.52 -14.98
CA LEU A 92 -0.08 -13.07 -14.84
C LEU A 92 -0.61 -13.57 -16.19
N ASP A 93 -1.33 -14.69 -16.15
CA ASP A 93 -2.01 -15.33 -17.29
C ASP A 93 -2.92 -14.37 -18.11
N PHE A 94 -3.28 -13.21 -17.55
CA PHE A 94 -4.09 -12.20 -18.25
C PHE A 94 -3.32 -11.41 -19.31
N VAL A 95 -2.00 -11.27 -19.17
CA VAL A 95 -1.19 -10.46 -20.11
C VAL A 95 -1.10 -11.15 -21.47
N GLU A 96 -1.10 -12.49 -21.49
CA GLU A 96 -0.99 -13.31 -22.71
C GLU A 96 -2.10 -13.03 -23.73
N HIS A 97 -3.26 -12.54 -23.30
CA HIS A 97 -4.45 -12.39 -24.15
C HIS A 97 -4.87 -10.91 -24.37
N SER A 98 -4.01 -9.95 -24.07
CA SER A 98 -4.31 -8.50 -24.20
C SER A 98 -3.51 -7.82 -25.31
N GLU A 99 -4.04 -6.74 -25.89
CA GLU A 99 -3.33 -5.92 -26.90
C GLU A 99 -2.02 -5.32 -26.34
N GLN A 100 -2.01 -5.01 -25.03
CA GLN A 100 -0.83 -4.54 -24.30
C GLN A 100 0.18 -5.67 -23.98
N GLY A 101 -0.19 -6.93 -24.19
CA GLY A 101 0.61 -8.11 -23.86
C GLY A 101 1.95 -8.15 -24.59
N ASN A 102 1.95 -7.80 -25.88
CA ASN A 102 3.16 -7.79 -26.70
C ASN A 102 4.23 -6.82 -26.16
N ARG A 103 3.81 -5.60 -25.78
CA ARG A 103 4.72 -4.58 -25.23
C ARG A 103 5.28 -5.00 -23.87
N TYR A 104 4.47 -5.69 -23.07
CA TYR A 104 4.91 -6.25 -21.80
C TYR A 104 5.92 -7.40 -21.99
N GLN A 105 5.66 -8.31 -22.93
CA GLN A 105 6.56 -9.41 -23.26
C GLN A 105 7.93 -8.92 -23.74
N GLU A 106 7.97 -7.89 -24.59
CA GLU A 106 9.22 -7.27 -25.04
C GLU A 106 10.03 -6.73 -23.84
N LEU A 107 9.37 -6.02 -22.94
CA LEU A 107 10.01 -5.49 -21.73
C LEU A 107 10.52 -6.63 -20.82
N ALA A 108 9.73 -7.69 -20.64
CA ALA A 108 10.11 -8.86 -19.85
C ALA A 108 11.35 -9.56 -20.44
N SER A 109 11.41 -9.71 -21.76
CA SER A 109 12.58 -10.27 -22.46
C SER A 109 13.84 -9.44 -22.19
N ARG A 110 13.74 -8.11 -22.26
CA ARG A 110 14.88 -7.22 -21.99
C ARG A 110 15.35 -7.28 -20.53
N VAL A 111 14.43 -7.49 -19.59
CA VAL A 111 14.78 -7.72 -18.18
C VAL A 111 15.51 -9.04 -18.01
N ASP A 112 15.07 -10.10 -18.69
CA ASP A 112 15.71 -11.42 -18.63
C ASP A 112 17.14 -11.39 -19.20
N GLU A 113 17.33 -10.71 -20.35
CA GLU A 113 18.67 -10.48 -20.92
C GLU A 113 19.61 -9.75 -19.96
N ALA A 114 19.11 -8.72 -19.27
CA ALA A 114 19.89 -7.97 -18.28
C ALA A 114 20.25 -8.84 -17.06
N LEU A 115 19.34 -9.71 -16.61
CA LEU A 115 19.62 -10.68 -15.56
C LEU A 115 20.69 -11.70 -16.00
N GLY A 116 20.61 -12.16 -17.25
CA GLY A 116 21.63 -13.01 -17.87
C GLY A 116 23.01 -12.36 -17.91
N PHE A 117 23.07 -11.07 -18.28
CA PHE A 117 24.31 -10.30 -18.25
C PHE A 117 24.90 -10.17 -16.84
N MET A 118 24.07 -9.87 -15.84
CA MET A 118 24.53 -9.77 -14.44
C MET A 118 25.11 -11.10 -13.95
N ASN A 119 24.46 -12.23 -14.28
CA ASN A 119 24.97 -13.55 -13.95
C ASN A 119 26.32 -13.83 -14.64
N ALA A 120 26.45 -13.52 -15.93
CA ALA A 120 27.71 -13.66 -16.68
C ALA A 120 28.84 -12.76 -16.12
N ALA A 121 28.50 -11.60 -15.56
CA ALA A 121 29.43 -10.68 -14.91
C ALA A 121 29.81 -11.09 -13.47
N GLY A 122 29.30 -12.22 -12.96
CA GLY A 122 29.64 -12.76 -11.65
C GLY A 122 28.67 -12.40 -10.51
N LEU A 123 27.58 -11.69 -10.80
CA LEU A 123 26.46 -11.50 -9.86
C LEU A 123 25.53 -12.70 -9.96
N THR A 124 25.89 -13.77 -9.25
CA THR A 124 25.13 -15.02 -9.27
C THR A 124 23.80 -14.90 -8.54
N VAL A 125 22.93 -15.85 -8.81
CA VAL A 125 21.54 -15.91 -8.32
C VAL A 125 21.44 -16.04 -6.80
N ASP A 126 22.50 -16.54 -6.15
CA ASP A 126 22.58 -16.69 -4.69
C ASP A 126 23.00 -15.39 -3.99
N HIS A 127 23.39 -14.36 -4.75
CA HIS A 127 23.76 -13.08 -4.17
C HIS A 127 22.56 -12.49 -3.41
N PRO A 128 22.71 -11.97 -2.17
CA PRO A 128 21.60 -11.47 -1.36
C PRO A 128 20.70 -10.44 -2.06
N ILE A 129 21.30 -9.60 -2.91
CA ILE A 129 20.58 -8.59 -3.73
C ILE A 129 19.62 -9.20 -4.76
N MET A 130 19.83 -10.47 -5.13
CA MET A 130 19.02 -11.21 -6.10
C MET A 130 17.89 -12.01 -5.44
N THR A 131 18.00 -12.30 -4.14
CA THR A 131 17.12 -13.21 -3.41
C THR A 131 16.21 -12.52 -2.39
N THR A 132 16.55 -11.30 -1.99
CA THR A 132 15.80 -10.54 -0.98
C THR A 132 15.32 -9.21 -1.51
N THR A 133 14.26 -8.70 -0.90
CA THR A 133 13.80 -7.33 -1.12
C THR A 133 13.36 -6.71 0.18
N ASP A 134 13.54 -5.40 0.31
CA ASP A 134 12.80 -4.64 1.30
C ASP A 134 11.35 -4.46 0.84
N PHE A 135 10.43 -4.61 1.80
CA PHE A 135 9.01 -4.35 1.61
C PHE A 135 8.47 -3.63 2.84
N TRP A 136 7.90 -2.45 2.61
CA TRP A 136 7.36 -1.60 3.65
C TRP A 136 5.83 -1.63 3.61
N THR A 137 5.19 -1.30 4.73
CA THR A 137 3.73 -1.24 4.85
C THR A 137 3.26 0.18 5.08
N SER A 138 2.06 0.46 4.60
CA SER A 138 1.39 1.74 4.80
C SER A 138 -0.12 1.59 4.93
N HIS A 139 -0.72 2.54 5.64
CA HIS A 139 -2.17 2.76 5.66
C HIS A 139 -2.52 4.22 5.96
N GLU A 140 -3.79 4.55 5.72
CA GLU A 140 -4.36 5.84 6.10
C GLU A 140 -4.45 5.95 7.62
N CYS A 141 -3.75 6.92 8.21
CA CYS A 141 -3.86 7.25 9.62
C CYS A 141 -5.25 7.88 9.84
N LEU A 142 -6.25 7.04 10.12
CA LEU A 142 -7.65 7.46 10.17
C LEU A 142 -8.27 7.26 11.55
N HIS A 143 -8.11 6.07 12.14
CA HIS A 143 -8.70 5.76 13.44
C HIS A 143 -7.71 6.09 14.57
N LEU A 144 -7.63 7.37 14.95
CA LEU A 144 -6.61 7.87 15.89
C LEU A 144 -6.44 7.09 17.21
N PRO A 145 -7.51 6.56 17.86
CA PRO A 145 -7.30 5.74 19.05
C PRO A 145 -6.49 4.45 18.78
N TYR A 146 -6.60 3.89 17.57
CA TYR A 146 -5.83 2.73 17.14
C TYR A 146 -4.36 3.11 16.94
N GLU A 147 -4.12 4.19 16.18
CA GLU A 147 -2.78 4.72 15.90
C GLU A 147 -2.05 5.15 17.19
N GLN A 148 -2.75 5.86 18.08
CA GLN A 148 -2.22 6.28 19.37
C GLN A 148 -1.79 5.07 20.22
N SER A 149 -2.58 4.00 20.24
CA SER A 149 -2.26 2.77 20.98
C SER A 149 -1.01 2.05 20.43
N LEU A 150 -0.66 2.31 19.17
CA LEU A 150 0.48 1.71 18.48
C LEU A 150 1.67 2.68 18.35
N THR A 151 1.55 3.89 18.88
CA THR A 151 2.65 4.85 18.93
C THR A 151 3.61 4.54 20.07
N ARG A 152 4.91 4.48 19.77
CA ARG A 152 6.00 4.18 20.72
C ARG A 152 7.08 5.25 20.67
N LEU A 153 7.71 5.46 21.82
CA LEU A 153 8.95 6.21 21.92
C LEU A 153 10.11 5.26 21.54
N ASP A 154 10.90 5.64 20.54
CA ASP A 154 12.12 4.91 20.23
C ASP A 154 13.14 5.10 21.36
N SER A 155 13.68 3.98 21.86
CA SER A 155 14.65 3.94 22.94
C SER A 155 16.00 4.53 22.56
N THR A 156 16.32 4.65 21.27
CA THR A 156 17.61 5.14 20.80
C THR A 156 17.58 6.63 20.48
N SER A 157 16.60 7.08 19.69
CA SER A 157 16.50 8.48 19.26
C SER A 157 15.69 9.36 20.20
N GLY A 158 14.84 8.79 21.07
CA GLY A 158 13.88 9.55 21.87
C GLY A 158 12.77 10.21 21.04
N LEU A 159 12.57 9.76 19.79
CA LEU A 159 11.51 10.23 18.91
C LEU A 159 10.29 9.30 18.96
N TYR A 160 9.12 9.86 18.69
CA TYR A 160 7.89 9.07 18.59
C TYR A 160 7.69 8.53 17.18
N TYR A 161 7.35 7.24 17.11
CA TYR A 161 6.96 6.55 15.89
C TYR A 161 5.62 5.87 16.11
N ASP A 162 4.72 6.00 15.14
CA ASP A 162 3.59 5.09 15.07
C ASP A 162 4.07 3.77 14.47
N CYS A 163 4.07 2.73 15.31
CA CYS A 163 4.52 1.40 14.92
C CYS A 163 3.39 0.56 14.30
N SER A 164 2.25 1.15 13.97
CA SER A 164 1.17 0.49 13.22
C SER A 164 1.59 0.18 11.78
N ALA A 165 2.41 1.03 11.16
CA ALA A 165 2.98 0.84 9.83
C ALA A 165 4.30 1.62 9.67
N HIS A 166 4.98 1.41 8.54
CA HIS A 166 6.24 2.11 8.27
C HIS A 166 5.98 3.53 7.75
N VAL A 167 4.99 3.68 6.87
CA VAL A 167 4.58 4.97 6.28
C VAL A 167 3.09 5.17 6.55
N LEU A 168 2.71 6.37 6.98
CA LEU A 168 1.31 6.73 7.19
C LEU A 168 0.92 7.88 6.25
N TRP A 169 -0.36 8.01 5.91
CA TRP A 169 -0.83 9.18 5.17
C TRP A 169 -2.12 9.75 5.73
N VAL A 170 -2.37 11.02 5.42
CA VAL A 170 -3.66 11.69 5.65
C VAL A 170 -4.51 11.63 4.40
N GLY A 171 -5.77 11.23 4.56
CA GLY A 171 -6.74 11.22 3.48
C GLY A 171 -7.23 12.62 3.12
N GLU A 172 -7.81 12.76 1.93
CA GLU A 172 -8.37 14.03 1.44
C GLU A 172 -9.40 14.66 2.40
N ARG A 173 -10.16 13.81 3.11
CA ARG A 173 -11.23 14.25 4.01
C ARG A 173 -10.74 14.58 5.42
N THR A 174 -9.48 14.29 5.74
CA THR A 174 -8.91 14.41 7.10
C THR A 174 -7.67 15.30 7.15
N ARG A 175 -7.34 16.01 6.06
CA ARG A 175 -6.16 16.88 5.93
C ARG A 175 -6.37 18.34 6.32
N GLN A 176 -7.33 18.62 7.19
CA GLN A 176 -7.52 19.97 7.73
C GLN A 176 -6.27 20.37 8.52
N LEU A 177 -5.70 21.55 8.25
CA LEU A 177 -4.42 21.98 8.84
C LEU A 177 -4.48 22.12 10.37
N ASP A 178 -5.65 22.45 10.90
CA ASP A 178 -6.00 22.53 12.32
C ASP A 178 -6.69 21.26 12.84
N GLY A 179 -6.76 20.21 12.00
CA GLY A 179 -7.43 18.95 12.30
C GLY A 179 -6.56 17.99 13.13
N ALA A 180 -7.24 17.06 13.82
CA ALA A 180 -6.60 16.10 14.70
C ALA A 180 -5.60 15.17 14.00
N HIS A 181 -5.85 14.77 12.74
CA HIS A 181 -4.96 13.88 12.00
C HIS A 181 -3.64 14.54 11.61
N VAL A 182 -3.69 15.82 11.20
CA VAL A 182 -2.48 16.60 10.90
C VAL A 182 -1.68 16.84 12.18
N GLU A 183 -2.34 17.19 13.28
CA GLU A 183 -1.67 17.35 14.57
C GLU A 183 -1.03 16.03 15.06
N PHE A 184 -1.73 14.91 14.90
CA PHE A 184 -1.20 13.60 15.30
C PHE A 184 0.08 13.26 14.53
N LEU A 185 0.07 13.39 13.21
CA LEU A 185 1.23 13.09 12.37
C LEU A 185 2.37 14.10 12.54
N ARG A 186 2.09 15.35 12.91
CA ARG A 186 3.10 16.37 13.24
C ARG A 186 4.04 15.90 14.35
N GLY A 187 3.56 15.08 15.28
CA GLY A 187 4.33 14.54 16.39
C GLY A 187 5.13 13.27 16.07
N LEU A 188 4.98 12.70 14.87
CA LEU A 188 5.58 11.43 14.51
C LEU A 188 6.83 11.60 13.63
N SER A 189 7.73 10.64 13.71
CA SER A 189 8.97 10.58 12.91
C SER A 189 8.91 9.57 11.77
N ASN A 190 7.74 8.96 11.54
CA ASN A 190 7.48 8.17 10.34
C ASN A 190 7.56 9.07 9.08
N PRO A 191 7.97 8.54 7.92
CA PRO A 191 7.65 9.17 6.65
C PRO A 191 6.12 9.31 6.49
N ILE A 192 5.67 10.48 6.04
CA ILE A 192 4.24 10.79 5.89
C ILE A 192 3.85 11.11 4.44
N GLY A 193 2.64 10.74 4.05
CA GLY A 193 2.04 11.09 2.75
C GLY A 193 0.82 12.01 2.87
N ILE A 194 0.60 12.84 1.85
CA ILE A 194 -0.63 13.63 1.65
C ILE A 194 -1.13 13.33 0.23
N LYS A 195 -2.41 12.99 0.07
CA LYS A 195 -2.97 12.64 -1.25
C LYS A 195 -3.07 13.86 -2.18
N ALA A 196 -2.68 13.68 -3.45
CA ALA A 196 -2.90 14.59 -4.57
C ALA A 196 -3.15 13.78 -5.87
N GLU A 197 -3.72 14.39 -6.91
CA GLU A 197 -4.15 13.72 -8.14
C GLU A 197 -3.00 13.55 -9.18
N VAL A 198 -3.08 12.48 -9.98
CA VAL A 198 -1.96 11.95 -10.81
C VAL A 198 -1.95 12.44 -12.27
N ARG A 199 -3.02 13.04 -12.81
CA ARG A 199 -3.12 13.21 -14.28
C ARG A 199 -2.19 14.24 -14.92
N ALA A 200 -1.72 15.23 -14.18
CA ALA A 200 -0.74 16.22 -14.66
C ALA A 200 0.66 15.99 -14.08
N PHE A 201 0.87 14.88 -13.35
CA PHE A 201 2.02 14.72 -12.47
C PHE A 201 3.36 14.75 -13.23
N PHE A 202 3.50 13.95 -14.29
CA PHE A 202 4.76 13.88 -15.04
C PHE A 202 5.02 15.15 -15.87
N ASP A 203 4.00 15.66 -16.56
CA ASP A 203 4.13 16.88 -17.39
C ASP A 203 4.49 18.10 -16.53
N VAL A 204 3.90 18.24 -15.34
CA VAL A 204 4.24 19.31 -14.40
C VAL A 204 5.68 19.14 -13.88
N HIS A 205 6.09 17.91 -13.53
CA HIS A 205 7.46 17.67 -13.10
C HIS A 205 8.48 18.01 -14.18
N GLU A 206 8.20 17.67 -15.45
CA GLU A 206 9.04 18.02 -16.59
C GLU A 206 9.10 19.53 -16.82
N GLN A 207 7.96 20.23 -16.79
CA GLN A 207 7.88 21.69 -16.97
C GLN A 207 8.59 22.46 -15.85
N GLU A 208 8.45 22.01 -14.61
CA GLU A 208 9.02 22.66 -13.43
C GLU A 208 10.45 22.18 -13.11
N GLY A 209 11.02 21.26 -13.90
CA GLY A 209 12.35 20.71 -13.68
C GLY A 209 12.50 19.95 -12.35
N SER A 210 11.41 19.38 -11.84
CA SER A 210 11.35 18.69 -10.55
C SER A 210 11.24 17.16 -10.73
N HIS A 211 11.46 16.40 -9.66
CA HIS A 211 11.56 14.93 -9.75
C HIS A 211 10.22 14.22 -9.46
N PRO A 212 9.68 13.41 -10.39
CA PRO A 212 8.50 12.60 -10.15
C PRO A 212 8.83 11.42 -9.22
N GLY A 213 8.72 11.66 -7.90
CA GLY A 213 9.27 10.77 -6.87
C GLY A 213 8.54 9.44 -6.62
N GLY A 214 7.33 9.24 -7.16
CA GLY A 214 6.60 7.97 -7.00
C GLY A 214 5.12 8.03 -7.37
N ILE A 215 4.48 6.87 -7.33
CA ILE A 215 3.05 6.70 -7.60
C ILE A 215 2.36 5.96 -6.45
N HIS A 216 1.09 6.27 -6.22
CA HIS A 216 0.26 5.63 -5.20
C HIS A 216 -1.00 5.08 -5.86
N LEU A 217 -1.11 3.76 -5.96
CA LEU A 217 -2.20 3.06 -6.65
C LEU A 217 -2.98 2.14 -5.72
N GLU A 218 -4.26 1.91 -6.03
CA GLU A 218 -5.07 0.84 -5.46
C GLU A 218 -5.16 -0.29 -6.50
N MET A 219 -4.85 -1.53 -6.10
CA MET A 219 -4.83 -2.68 -7.01
C MET A 219 -5.15 -3.97 -6.25
N THR A 220 -5.62 -4.98 -6.98
CA THR A 220 -5.82 -6.35 -6.48
C THR A 220 -5.26 -7.35 -7.47
N ARG A 221 -4.82 -8.51 -6.98
CA ARG A 221 -4.43 -9.65 -7.84
C ARG A 221 -5.66 -10.38 -8.39
N GLN A 222 -6.84 -10.18 -7.80
CA GLN A 222 -8.07 -10.82 -8.24
C GLN A 222 -8.44 -10.34 -9.65
N ASN A 223 -8.95 -11.25 -10.48
CA ASN A 223 -9.41 -10.92 -11.81
C ASN A 223 -10.79 -10.23 -11.73
N VAL A 224 -10.77 -8.92 -11.51
CA VAL A 224 -11.97 -8.07 -11.37
C VAL A 224 -11.87 -6.84 -12.25
N THR A 225 -13.02 -6.35 -12.72
CA THR A 225 -13.12 -5.09 -13.47
C THR A 225 -13.90 -4.09 -12.63
N GLU A 226 -13.18 -3.30 -11.83
CA GLU A 226 -13.76 -2.24 -11.00
C GLU A 226 -13.55 -0.84 -11.60
N CYS A 227 -12.54 -0.69 -12.46
CA CYS A 227 -12.22 0.56 -13.17
C CYS A 227 -12.65 0.47 -14.65
N ILE A 228 -13.25 1.54 -15.14
CA ILE A 228 -13.58 1.70 -16.58
C ILE A 228 -12.34 2.13 -17.37
N GLY A 229 -12.28 1.77 -18.66
CA GLY A 229 -11.22 2.22 -19.58
C GLY A 229 -9.91 1.43 -19.52
N GLY A 230 -9.89 0.28 -18.83
CA GLY A 230 -8.87 -0.75 -19.03
C GLY A 230 -9.17 -1.56 -20.30
N SER A 231 -8.12 -2.00 -21.00
CA SER A 231 -8.18 -2.87 -22.19
C SER A 231 -8.49 -4.31 -21.84
#